data_AF-F0W0M4-F1
#
_entry.id   AF-F0W0M4-F1
#
_cell.length_a   1.000
_cell.length_b   1.000
_cell.length_c   1.000
_cell.angle_alpha   90.00
_cell.angle_beta   90.00
_cell.angle_gamma   90.00
#
_symmetry.space_group_name_H-M   'P 1'
#
loop_
_entity.id
_entity.type
_entity.pdbx_description
1 polymer ?
#
loop_
_entity_poly.entity_id
_entity_poly.type
_entity_poly.pdbx_seq_one_letter_code
_entity_poly.pdbx_strand_id
1 'polypeptide(L)'
;MEESSKIRVLITTLQKYGYDLNFQENVNDSMHRYSDPIESYDIATVPLTVSSIFQLRCPKLNQTVFHLAARKGHVDVIRALIKLPNADVFINCGDQHDNTALHFAASFQNHPIAVEMVQLLLEHHAIRSMVNVRDQTPLAIHILTTKSDISDVARLFISQESNKLEDLNQLTLKKTTTYLHLAIERNLVEIACLLVSNGASINIPDENGITVSDMLPRKKLVRLICAMKQGQQTLNPLNRNQCQLCKHPKSMMESFKDCLLCARIVCKTCSKRPQDVKLGSIKDVKKDGRLCSLCATVTMLREKHQKERKGFLNMLHGCHD
;
A
#
# COMPACT_ATOMS: atom_id res chain seq x y z
N MET A 1 -3.83 -17.42 -39.24
CA MET A 1 -2.84 -16.57 -39.96
C MET A 1 -2.73 -15.18 -39.34
N GLU A 2 -3.84 -14.48 -39.10
CA GLU A 2 -3.84 -13.09 -38.60
C GLU A 2 -3.17 -12.91 -37.21
N GLU A 3 -3.34 -13.88 -36.32
CA GLU A 3 -2.74 -13.90 -34.98
C GLU A 3 -1.21 -14.08 -35.02
N SER A 4 -0.71 -14.92 -35.93
CA SER A 4 0.73 -15.10 -36.16
C SER A 4 1.40 -13.83 -36.69
N SER A 5 0.70 -13.05 -37.53
CA SER A 5 1.18 -11.76 -38.05
C SER A 5 1.26 -10.70 -36.95
N LYS A 6 0.25 -10.59 -36.08
CA LYS A 6 0.23 -9.64 -34.94
C LYS A 6 1.37 -9.91 -33.95
N ILE A 7 1.69 -11.18 -33.74
CA ILE A 7 2.75 -11.61 -32.81
C ILE A 7 4.15 -11.34 -33.38
N ARG A 8 4.36 -11.57 -34.68
CA ARG A 8 5.62 -11.18 -35.35
C ARG A 8 5.86 -9.68 -35.23
N VAL A 9 4.82 -8.86 -35.44
CA VAL A 9 4.91 -7.40 -35.24
C VAL A 9 5.30 -7.09 -33.80
N LEU A 10 4.65 -7.69 -32.79
CA LEU A 10 5.00 -7.48 -31.39
C LEU A 10 6.45 -7.85 -31.08
N ILE A 11 6.95 -8.99 -31.58
CA ILE A 11 8.35 -9.42 -31.39
C ILE A 11 9.32 -8.41 -32.03
N THR A 12 9.07 -8.01 -33.28
CA THR A 12 9.89 -6.98 -33.94
C THR A 12 9.83 -5.64 -33.22
N THR A 13 8.67 -5.27 -32.69
CA THR A 13 8.48 -4.07 -31.88
C THR A 13 9.29 -4.15 -30.57
N LEU A 14 9.25 -5.28 -29.87
CA LEU A 14 10.05 -5.52 -28.66
C LEU A 14 11.56 -5.45 -28.94
N GLN A 15 12.03 -6.13 -30.00
CA GLN A 15 13.42 -6.05 -30.44
C GLN A 15 13.83 -4.61 -30.78
N LYS A 16 12.97 -3.86 -31.50
CA LYS A 16 13.18 -2.44 -31.81
C LYS A 16 13.27 -1.57 -30.56
N TYR A 17 12.48 -1.87 -29.51
CA TYR A 17 12.57 -1.19 -28.22
C TYR A 17 13.75 -1.69 -27.36
N GLY A 18 14.67 -2.48 -27.91
CA GLY A 18 15.88 -2.96 -27.23
C GLY A 18 15.55 -3.97 -26.13
N TYR A 19 14.54 -4.80 -26.33
CA TYR A 19 14.35 -6.01 -25.53
C TYR A 19 15.23 -7.06 -26.18
N ASP A 20 16.28 -7.44 -25.47
CA ASP A 20 17.13 -8.53 -25.92
C ASP A 20 16.37 -9.83 -25.69
N LEU A 21 15.89 -10.41 -26.79
CA LEU A 21 15.07 -11.62 -26.84
C LEU A 21 15.85 -12.80 -27.43
N ASN A 22 17.14 -12.59 -27.75
CA ASN A 22 18.00 -13.58 -28.40
C ASN A 22 19.04 -14.06 -27.38
N PHE A 23 18.69 -15.04 -26.54
CA PHE A 23 19.67 -15.60 -25.62
C PHE A 23 19.81 -17.10 -25.78
N GLN A 24 20.90 -17.47 -26.46
CA GLN A 24 21.60 -18.74 -26.34
C GLN A 24 22.71 -18.54 -25.30
N GLU A 25 22.68 -19.25 -24.17
CA GLU A 25 23.86 -19.89 -23.58
C GLU A 25 23.54 -20.63 -22.26
N ASN A 26 24.20 -21.79 -22.16
CA ASN A 26 24.36 -22.75 -21.06
C ASN A 26 23.75 -22.42 -19.69
N VAL A 27 22.66 -23.11 -19.37
CA VAL A 27 22.15 -23.26 -18.00
C VAL A 27 23.09 -24.20 -17.24
N ASN A 28 24.13 -23.64 -16.64
CA ASN A 28 24.90 -24.27 -15.59
C ASN A 28 25.19 -23.22 -14.51
N ASP A 29 24.15 -22.76 -13.80
CA ASP A 29 24.25 -22.70 -12.34
C ASP A 29 22.87 -22.60 -11.68
N SER A 30 22.79 -23.33 -10.59
CA SER A 30 21.75 -23.47 -9.58
C SER A 30 20.86 -22.25 -9.28
N MET A 31 19.52 -22.38 -9.35
CA MET A 31 18.57 -21.90 -8.32
C MET A 31 17.11 -22.33 -8.62
N HIS A 32 16.64 -23.44 -8.04
CA HIS A 32 15.21 -23.74 -7.89
C HIS A 32 14.76 -23.32 -6.50
N ARG A 33 13.85 -22.35 -6.30
CA ARG A 33 12.92 -22.26 -5.13
C ARG A 33 11.75 -21.28 -5.32
N TYR A 34 10.79 -21.64 -6.16
CA TYR A 34 9.32 -21.66 -5.97
C TYR A 34 8.75 -22.11 -7.33
N SER A 35 7.61 -22.81 -7.33
CA SER A 35 7.11 -23.68 -8.39
C SER A 35 6.90 -23.01 -9.76
N ASP A 36 7.98 -22.79 -10.52
CA ASP A 36 7.89 -22.56 -11.96
C ASP A 36 7.23 -23.79 -12.60
N PRO A 37 6.26 -23.64 -13.53
CA PRO A 37 5.68 -24.76 -14.27
C PRO A 37 6.65 -25.45 -15.26
N ILE A 38 7.96 -25.20 -15.17
CA ILE A 38 8.89 -25.45 -16.26
C ILE A 38 10.03 -26.36 -15.77
N GLU A 39 9.92 -27.64 -16.12
CA GLU A 39 11.06 -28.55 -16.22
C GLU A 39 12.08 -27.99 -17.22
N SER A 40 13.37 -28.12 -16.92
CA SER A 40 14.51 -27.64 -17.70
C SER A 40 14.35 -27.91 -19.20
N TYR A 41 14.10 -26.87 -20.00
CA TYR A 41 14.01 -26.98 -21.46
C TYR A 41 15.20 -26.27 -22.11
N ASP A 42 15.81 -26.94 -23.09
CA ASP A 42 16.93 -26.43 -23.88
C ASP A 42 16.44 -25.32 -24.83
N ILE A 43 16.87 -24.09 -24.58
CA ILE A 43 16.37 -22.86 -25.23
C ILE A 43 16.82 -22.76 -26.71
N ALA A 44 17.78 -23.60 -27.13
CA ALA A 44 18.42 -23.53 -28.45
C ALA A 44 17.48 -23.84 -29.64
N THR A 45 16.28 -24.39 -29.42
CA THR A 45 15.39 -24.87 -30.51
C THR A 45 13.96 -24.34 -30.44
N VAL A 46 13.61 -23.42 -29.53
CA VAL A 46 12.22 -22.99 -29.36
C VAL A 46 11.82 -22.03 -30.48
N PRO A 47 10.92 -22.41 -31.42
CA PRO A 47 10.39 -21.46 -32.38
C PRO A 47 9.66 -20.33 -31.64
N LEU A 48 9.94 -19.08 -32.03
CA LEU A 48 9.29 -17.87 -31.52
C LEU A 48 7.78 -17.94 -31.77
N THR A 49 7.07 -18.54 -30.82
CA THR A 49 5.63 -18.76 -30.78
C THR A 49 5.03 -17.92 -29.65
N VAL A 50 3.70 -17.82 -29.60
CA VAL A 50 2.98 -17.03 -28.60
C VAL A 50 3.34 -17.46 -27.17
N SER A 51 3.56 -18.77 -26.98
CA SER A 51 3.91 -19.34 -25.68
C SER A 51 5.39 -19.14 -25.32
N SER A 52 6.29 -19.06 -26.30
CA SER A 52 7.72 -18.89 -26.04
C SER A 52 8.08 -17.47 -25.61
N ILE A 53 7.33 -16.44 -26.04
CA ILE A 53 7.63 -15.04 -25.73
C ILE A 53 7.70 -14.75 -24.22
N PHE A 54 6.85 -15.42 -23.44
CA PHE A 54 6.79 -15.25 -22.00
C PHE A 54 7.87 -16.05 -21.26
N GLN A 55 8.37 -17.12 -21.89
CA GLN A 55 9.48 -17.93 -21.37
C GLN A 55 10.84 -17.25 -21.57
N LEU A 56 10.93 -16.27 -22.46
CA LEU A 56 12.16 -15.50 -22.67
C LEU A 56 12.49 -14.67 -21.43
N ARG A 57 13.71 -14.86 -20.94
CA ARG A 57 14.24 -14.14 -19.78
C ARG A 57 15.59 -13.51 -20.10
N CYS A 58 15.84 -12.31 -19.58
CA CYS A 58 17.16 -11.70 -19.62
C CYS A 58 18.14 -12.49 -18.74
N PRO A 59 19.31 -12.96 -19.24
CA PRO A 59 20.22 -13.83 -18.50
C PRO A 59 20.73 -13.21 -17.20
N LYS A 60 20.96 -11.89 -17.21
CA LYS A 60 21.58 -11.20 -16.07
C LYS A 60 20.66 -11.05 -14.86
N LEU A 61 19.36 -10.92 -15.08
CA LEU A 61 18.39 -10.58 -14.03
C LEU A 61 17.21 -11.54 -13.97
N ASN A 62 17.19 -12.59 -14.81
CA ASN A 62 16.08 -13.50 -14.99
C ASN A 62 14.72 -12.82 -15.31
N GLN A 63 14.76 -11.66 -15.98
CA GLN A 63 13.61 -10.79 -16.20
C GLN A 63 12.79 -11.22 -17.43
N THR A 64 11.50 -11.49 -17.23
CA THR A 64 10.52 -11.68 -18.32
C THR A 64 10.22 -10.37 -19.05
N VAL A 65 9.52 -10.47 -20.19
CA VAL A 65 9.06 -9.32 -20.97
C VAL A 65 8.16 -8.35 -20.17
N PHE A 66 7.38 -8.85 -19.21
CA PHE A 66 6.57 -8.01 -18.31
C PHE A 66 7.44 -7.12 -17.41
N HIS A 67 8.52 -7.65 -16.83
CA HIS A 67 9.47 -6.88 -16.03
C HIS A 67 10.13 -5.78 -16.85
N LEU A 68 10.59 -6.12 -18.06
CA LEU A 68 11.27 -5.18 -18.94
C LEU A 68 10.31 -4.05 -19.38
N ALA A 69 9.06 -4.36 -19.68
CA ALA A 69 8.03 -3.38 -20.00
C ALA A 69 7.69 -2.48 -18.81
N ALA A 70 7.54 -3.06 -17.62
CA ALA A 70 7.26 -2.29 -16.42
C ALA A 70 8.42 -1.35 -16.05
N ARG A 71 9.66 -1.85 -16.12
CA ARG A 71 10.88 -1.07 -15.84
C ARG A 71 11.08 0.10 -16.82
N LYS A 72 10.71 -0.08 -18.09
CA LYS A 72 10.80 0.95 -19.13
C LYS A 72 9.57 1.86 -19.18
N GLY A 73 8.48 1.55 -18.46
CA GLY A 73 7.23 2.31 -18.50
C GLY A 73 6.44 2.15 -19.79
N HIS A 74 6.62 1.03 -20.51
CA HIS A 74 5.97 0.77 -21.79
C HIS A 74 4.58 0.15 -21.57
N VAL A 75 3.59 0.97 -21.23
CA VAL A 75 2.22 0.51 -20.92
C VAL A 75 1.57 -0.18 -22.13
N ASP A 76 1.78 0.34 -23.33
CA ASP A 76 1.25 -0.25 -24.57
C ASP A 76 1.75 -1.67 -24.79
N VAL A 77 3.00 -1.95 -24.40
CA VAL A 77 3.59 -3.29 -24.46
C VAL A 77 2.89 -4.21 -23.46
N ILE A 78 2.68 -3.77 -22.22
CA ILE A 78 1.93 -4.54 -21.22
C ILE A 78 0.51 -4.83 -21.71
N ARG A 79 -0.16 -3.84 -22.30
CA ARG A 79 -1.51 -3.97 -22.88
C ARG A 79 -1.56 -4.97 -24.03
N ALA A 80 -0.52 -5.03 -24.86
CA ALA A 80 -0.41 -6.03 -25.91
C ALA A 80 -0.15 -7.43 -25.35
N LEU A 81 0.76 -7.56 -24.37
CA LEU A 81 1.15 -8.82 -23.75
C LEU A 81 -0.02 -9.49 -23.03
N ILE A 82 -0.79 -8.73 -22.25
CA ILE A 82 -1.94 -9.25 -21.49
C ILE A 82 -3.02 -9.90 -22.39
N LYS A 83 -3.11 -9.47 -23.64
CA LYS A 83 -4.07 -10.03 -24.61
C LYS A 83 -3.62 -11.35 -25.22
N LEU A 84 -2.37 -11.77 -24.98
CA LEU A 84 -1.86 -13.04 -25.48
C LEU A 84 -2.30 -14.20 -24.59
N PRO A 85 -2.48 -15.41 -25.15
CA PRO A 85 -2.75 -16.61 -24.36
C PRO A 85 -1.64 -16.88 -23.35
N ASN A 86 -2.01 -17.36 -22.17
CA ASN A 86 -1.15 -17.69 -21.02
C ASN A 86 -0.46 -16.49 -20.35
N ALA A 87 -0.81 -15.24 -20.68
CA ALA A 87 -0.24 -14.05 -20.05
C ALA A 87 -0.43 -14.03 -18.51
N ASP A 88 -1.56 -14.54 -18.05
CA ASP A 88 -1.95 -14.73 -16.65
C ASP A 88 -0.98 -15.63 -15.86
N VAL A 89 -0.37 -16.62 -16.51
CA VAL A 89 0.63 -17.50 -15.91
C VAL A 89 1.93 -16.74 -15.58
N PHE A 90 2.28 -15.74 -16.39
CA PHE A 90 3.58 -15.06 -16.30
C PHE A 90 3.54 -13.67 -15.66
N ILE A 91 2.35 -13.08 -15.46
CA ILE A 91 2.20 -11.74 -14.89
C ILE A 91 2.77 -11.63 -13.47
N ASN A 92 2.80 -12.76 -12.75
CA ASN A 92 3.27 -12.88 -11.37
C ASN A 92 4.65 -13.54 -11.25
N CYS A 93 5.34 -13.85 -12.35
CA CYS A 93 6.70 -14.38 -12.27
C CYS A 93 7.63 -13.38 -11.57
N GLY A 94 8.52 -13.88 -10.72
CA GLY A 94 9.63 -13.10 -10.18
C GLY A 94 10.81 -13.03 -11.15
N ASP A 95 11.60 -11.96 -11.02
CA ASP A 95 12.96 -11.88 -11.52
C ASP A 95 13.95 -12.58 -10.56
N GLN A 96 15.27 -12.47 -10.76
CA GLN A 96 16.28 -13.11 -9.90
C GLN A 96 16.24 -12.65 -8.42
N HIS A 97 15.49 -11.60 -8.12
CA HIS A 97 15.31 -11.04 -6.80
C HIS A 97 13.85 -11.14 -6.35
N ASP A 98 13.05 -11.99 -7.00
CA ASP A 98 11.62 -12.16 -6.78
C ASP A 98 10.80 -10.87 -6.98
N ASN A 99 11.34 -9.86 -7.68
CA ASN A 99 10.53 -8.71 -8.06
C ASN A 99 9.64 -9.12 -9.23
N THR A 100 8.33 -8.97 -9.06
CA THR A 100 7.35 -9.09 -10.14
C THR A 100 7.28 -7.81 -10.98
N ALA A 101 6.61 -7.84 -12.13
CA ALA A 101 6.34 -6.64 -12.92
C ALA A 101 5.63 -5.53 -12.13
N LEU A 102 4.79 -5.90 -11.15
CA LEU A 102 4.10 -4.96 -10.27
C LEU A 102 5.06 -4.20 -9.33
N HIS A 103 6.17 -4.81 -8.90
CA HIS A 103 7.22 -4.14 -8.14
C HIS A 103 7.92 -3.05 -8.97
N PHE A 104 8.23 -3.35 -10.24
CA PHE A 104 8.80 -2.36 -11.15
C PHE A 104 7.82 -1.23 -11.45
N ALA A 105 6.55 -1.56 -11.68
CA ALA A 105 5.51 -0.56 -11.92
C ALA A 105 5.34 0.39 -10.72
N ALA A 106 5.37 -0.15 -9.50
CA ALA A 106 5.27 0.62 -8.26
C ALA A 106 6.43 1.61 -8.01
N SER A 107 7.63 1.29 -8.51
CA SER A 107 8.83 2.15 -8.40
C SER A 107 8.99 3.16 -9.54
N PHE A 108 8.13 3.08 -10.57
CA PHE A 108 8.24 3.92 -11.74
C PHE A 108 7.92 5.39 -11.41
N GLN A 109 8.82 6.29 -11.76
CA GLN A 109 8.81 7.66 -11.25
C GLN A 109 7.83 8.58 -12.01
N ASN A 110 7.51 8.25 -13.27
CA ASN A 110 6.51 9.01 -14.02
C ASN A 110 5.12 8.62 -13.52
N HIS A 111 4.53 9.50 -12.70
CA HIS A 111 3.31 9.20 -11.95
C HIS A 111 2.11 8.80 -12.84
N PRO A 112 1.73 9.54 -13.91
CA PRO A 112 0.67 9.10 -14.82
C PRO A 112 0.89 7.69 -15.39
N ILE A 113 2.11 7.39 -15.83
CA ILE A 113 2.46 6.07 -16.39
C ILE A 113 2.40 5.00 -15.30
N ALA A 114 2.89 5.30 -14.10
CA ALA A 114 2.85 4.37 -12.96
C ALA A 114 1.41 4.04 -12.55
N VAL A 115 0.51 5.02 -12.50
CA VAL A 115 -0.92 4.81 -12.20
C VAL A 115 -1.56 3.90 -13.23
N GLU A 116 -1.43 4.22 -14.53
CA GLU A 116 -2.02 3.41 -15.61
C GLU A 116 -1.48 1.99 -15.61
N MET A 117 -0.16 1.83 -15.42
CA MET A 117 0.50 0.54 -15.43
C MET A 117 0.15 -0.33 -14.23
N VAL A 118 0.13 0.24 -13.02
CA VAL A 118 -0.28 -0.48 -11.80
C VAL A 118 -1.74 -0.89 -11.90
N GLN A 119 -2.62 0.00 -12.38
CA GLN A 119 -4.03 -0.31 -12.59
C GLN A 119 -4.19 -1.47 -13.58
N LEU A 120 -3.54 -1.39 -14.75
CA LEU A 120 -3.60 -2.42 -15.78
C LEU A 120 -3.12 -3.79 -15.26
N LEU A 121 -2.01 -3.84 -14.51
CA LEU A 121 -1.52 -5.10 -13.95
C LEU A 121 -2.48 -5.68 -12.90
N LEU A 122 -3.06 -4.84 -12.03
CA LEU A 122 -4.00 -5.27 -10.99
C LEU A 122 -5.33 -5.77 -11.58
N GLU A 123 -5.86 -5.10 -12.61
CA GLU A 123 -7.07 -5.52 -13.34
C GLU A 123 -6.91 -6.91 -13.98
N HIS A 124 -5.67 -7.29 -14.30
CA HIS A 124 -5.32 -8.58 -14.88
C HIS A 124 -4.67 -9.55 -13.87
N HIS A 125 -5.08 -9.47 -12.61
CA HIS A 125 -4.77 -10.45 -11.55
C HIS A 125 -3.29 -10.50 -11.13
N ALA A 126 -2.54 -9.41 -11.29
CA ALA A 126 -1.26 -9.27 -10.61
C ALA A 126 -1.46 -9.26 -9.07
N ILE A 127 -0.68 -10.06 -8.36
CA ILE A 127 -0.81 -10.25 -6.91
C ILE A 127 -0.07 -9.12 -6.18
N ARG A 128 -0.83 -8.24 -5.52
CA ARG A 128 -0.27 -7.10 -4.77
C ARG A 128 0.52 -7.45 -3.52
N SER A 129 0.32 -8.65 -2.96
CA SER A 129 0.96 -9.10 -1.72
C SER A 129 2.24 -9.92 -1.93
N MET A 130 2.68 -10.09 -3.18
CA MET A 130 3.96 -10.75 -3.49
C MET A 130 5.09 -9.95 -2.85
N VAL A 131 6.07 -10.64 -2.30
CA VAL A 131 7.27 -10.03 -1.72
C VAL A 131 8.50 -10.43 -2.52
N ASN A 132 9.43 -9.49 -2.66
CA ASN A 132 10.76 -9.76 -3.22
C ASN A 132 11.70 -10.37 -2.16
N VAL A 133 12.95 -10.69 -2.52
CA VAL A 133 13.97 -11.24 -1.59
C VAL A 133 14.32 -10.34 -0.38
N ARG A 134 13.85 -9.09 -0.37
CA ARG A 134 13.99 -8.13 0.74
C ARG A 134 12.72 -8.01 1.57
N ASP A 135 11.75 -8.91 1.40
CA ASP A 135 10.42 -8.85 2.02
C ASP A 135 9.66 -7.55 1.74
N GLN A 136 9.88 -6.99 0.54
CA GLN A 136 9.20 -5.77 0.09
C GLN A 136 8.05 -6.16 -0.83
N THR A 137 6.86 -5.68 -0.52
CA THR A 137 5.73 -5.69 -1.45
C THR A 137 5.86 -4.57 -2.48
N PRO A 138 5.08 -4.59 -3.58
CA PRO A 138 4.92 -3.45 -4.47
C PRO A 138 4.57 -2.15 -3.72
N LEU A 139 3.66 -2.19 -2.73
CA LEU A 139 3.32 -1.00 -1.94
C LEU A 139 4.51 -0.50 -1.11
N ALA A 140 5.31 -1.41 -0.51
CA ALA A 140 6.52 -1.04 0.22
C ALA A 140 7.50 -0.31 -0.71
N ILE A 141 7.74 -0.87 -1.90
CA ILE A 141 8.64 -0.27 -2.90
C ILE A 141 8.13 1.11 -3.33
N HIS A 142 6.83 1.26 -3.60
CA HIS A 142 6.26 2.55 -3.96
C HIS A 142 6.57 3.62 -2.89
N ILE A 143 6.29 3.30 -1.61
CA ILE A 143 6.55 4.22 -0.50
C ILE A 143 8.04 4.54 -0.39
N LEU A 144 8.92 3.54 -0.50
CA LEU A 144 10.37 3.69 -0.38
C LEU A 144 10.99 4.53 -1.51
N THR A 145 10.43 4.47 -2.72
CA THR A 145 11.07 5.02 -3.93
C THR A 145 10.38 6.27 -4.47
N THR A 146 9.13 6.55 -4.08
CA THR A 146 8.44 7.76 -4.55
C THR A 146 9.19 9.02 -4.10
N LYS A 147 9.24 9.99 -5.02
CA LYS A 147 9.80 11.34 -4.80
C LYS A 147 8.73 12.38 -4.49
N SER A 148 7.46 12.05 -4.70
CA SER A 148 6.32 12.94 -4.50
C SER A 148 5.31 12.31 -3.54
N ASP A 149 4.65 13.16 -2.74
CA ASP A 149 3.61 12.77 -1.80
C ASP A 149 2.24 12.69 -2.52
N ILE A 150 2.17 11.88 -3.58
CA ILE A 150 0.96 11.67 -4.36
C ILE A 150 0.44 10.26 -4.07
N SER A 151 -0.84 10.18 -3.70
CA SER A 151 -1.43 8.97 -3.12
C SER A 151 -2.07 8.02 -4.13
N ASP A 152 -2.07 8.32 -5.44
CA ASP A 152 -2.89 7.58 -6.41
C ASP A 152 -2.39 6.17 -6.65
N VAL A 153 -1.07 5.98 -6.82
CA VAL A 153 -0.48 4.63 -6.93
C VAL A 153 -0.71 3.83 -5.63
N ALA A 154 -0.48 4.45 -4.46
CA ALA A 154 -0.77 3.81 -3.17
C ALA A 154 -2.27 3.44 -3.03
N ARG A 155 -3.17 4.26 -3.55
CA ARG A 155 -4.62 4.03 -3.53
C ARG A 155 -5.01 2.81 -4.33
N LEU A 156 -4.37 2.55 -5.46
CA LEU A 156 -4.61 1.34 -6.25
C LEU A 156 -4.31 0.06 -5.44
N PHE A 157 -3.22 0.05 -4.67
CA PHE A 157 -2.87 -1.08 -3.80
C PHE A 157 -3.81 -1.24 -2.60
N ILE A 158 -4.31 -0.13 -2.04
CA ILE A 158 -5.13 -0.12 -0.82
C ILE A 158 -6.64 -0.29 -1.11
N SER A 159 -7.09 -0.04 -2.35
CA SER A 159 -8.51 -0.03 -2.71
C SER A 159 -9.24 -1.35 -2.42
N GLN A 160 -10.48 -1.24 -1.94
CA GLN A 160 -11.29 -2.36 -1.42
C GLN A 160 -11.97 -3.24 -2.48
N GLU A 161 -11.78 -2.95 -3.77
CA GLU A 161 -12.52 -3.61 -4.86
C GLU A 161 -12.09 -5.07 -5.11
N SER A 162 -11.15 -5.59 -4.34
CA SER A 162 -10.72 -6.98 -4.43
C SER A 162 -10.69 -7.63 -3.06
N ASN A 163 -11.29 -8.81 -2.97
CA ASN A 163 -11.71 -9.55 -1.77
C ASN A 163 -10.62 -9.97 -0.77
N LYS A 164 -9.41 -9.39 -0.85
CA LYS A 164 -8.33 -9.52 0.13
C LYS A 164 -7.64 -8.17 0.27
N LEU A 165 -8.04 -7.40 1.27
CA LEU A 165 -7.34 -6.18 1.67
C LEU A 165 -5.97 -6.57 2.20
N GLU A 166 -4.92 -5.89 1.72
CA GLU A 166 -3.59 -6.03 2.29
C GLU A 166 -3.62 -5.59 3.76
N ASP A 167 -3.08 -6.40 4.65
CA ASP A 167 -3.02 -6.04 6.06
C ASP A 167 -1.99 -4.92 6.26
N LEU A 168 -2.47 -3.67 6.27
CA LEU A 168 -1.63 -2.47 6.43
C LEU A 168 -0.91 -2.41 7.79
N ASN A 169 -1.32 -3.26 8.73
CA ASN A 169 -0.77 -3.38 10.06
C ASN A 169 0.29 -4.48 10.17
N GLN A 170 0.47 -5.29 9.13
CA GLN A 170 1.55 -6.27 9.07
C GLN A 170 2.91 -5.56 8.99
N LEU A 171 3.91 -6.14 9.68
CA LEU A 171 5.28 -5.69 9.57
C LEU A 171 5.85 -6.16 8.22
N THR A 172 6.31 -5.20 7.40
CA THR A 172 7.03 -5.40 6.14
C THR A 172 8.56 -5.39 6.40
N LEU A 173 9.37 -5.55 5.34
CA LEU A 173 10.84 -5.47 5.39
C LEU A 173 11.44 -6.37 6.49
N LYS A 174 11.27 -7.68 6.37
CA LYS A 174 11.72 -8.68 7.37
C LYS A 174 11.06 -8.51 8.74
N LYS A 175 9.81 -8.05 8.74
CA LYS A 175 8.99 -7.83 9.93
C LYS A 175 9.57 -6.78 10.90
N THR A 176 10.16 -5.73 10.35
CA THR A 176 10.82 -4.68 11.16
C THR A 176 9.96 -3.43 11.32
N THR A 177 9.11 -3.12 10.35
CA THR A 177 8.41 -1.82 10.29
C THR A 177 7.06 -1.93 9.58
N THR A 178 6.15 -0.98 9.80
CA THR A 178 4.86 -0.94 9.08
C THR A 178 4.91 0.03 7.90
N TYR A 179 3.96 -0.07 6.95
CA TYR A 179 3.84 0.93 5.88
C TYR A 179 3.70 2.36 6.40
N LEU A 180 3.05 2.53 7.56
CA LEU A 180 2.85 3.83 8.15
C LEU A 180 4.16 4.42 8.69
N HIS A 181 5.02 3.62 9.31
CA HIS A 181 6.37 4.06 9.70
C HIS A 181 7.17 4.53 8.48
N LEU A 182 7.21 3.72 7.41
CA LEU A 182 7.90 4.07 6.16
C LEU A 182 7.41 5.39 5.56
N ALA A 183 6.09 5.60 5.51
CA ALA A 183 5.52 6.84 5.00
C ALA A 183 5.92 8.05 5.87
N ILE A 184 5.99 7.88 7.19
CA ILE A 184 6.39 8.94 8.12
C ILE A 184 7.88 9.27 8.03
N GLU A 185 8.75 8.26 7.97
CA GLU A 185 10.20 8.44 7.80
C GLU A 185 10.54 9.17 6.50
N ARG A 186 9.77 8.90 5.44
CA ARG A 186 9.90 9.58 4.16
C ARG A 186 9.12 10.89 4.06
N ASN A 187 8.44 11.30 5.14
CA ASN A 187 7.63 12.52 5.20
C ASN A 187 6.53 12.60 4.12
N LEU A 188 5.92 11.46 3.79
CA LEU A 188 4.82 11.29 2.83
C LEU A 188 3.49 11.37 3.57
N VAL A 189 3.02 12.59 3.82
CA VAL A 189 1.89 12.88 4.71
C VAL A 189 0.56 12.48 4.07
N GLU A 190 0.37 12.68 2.77
CA GLU A 190 -0.83 12.26 2.06
C GLU A 190 -0.93 10.75 1.98
N ILE A 191 0.18 10.06 1.67
CA ILE A 191 0.21 8.59 1.70
C ILE A 191 -0.04 8.07 3.11
N ALA A 192 0.55 8.69 4.15
CA ALA A 192 0.27 8.32 5.53
C ALA A 192 -1.20 8.53 5.93
N CYS A 193 -1.83 9.63 5.48
CA CYS A 193 -3.26 9.87 5.69
C CYS A 193 -4.12 8.81 4.97
N LEU A 194 -3.74 8.44 3.74
CA LEU A 194 -4.41 7.39 2.98
C LEU A 194 -4.35 6.05 3.73
N LEU A 195 -3.17 5.64 4.19
CA LEU A 195 -2.98 4.42 4.97
C LEU A 195 -3.87 4.42 6.23
N VAL A 196 -3.85 5.50 7.00
CA VAL A 196 -4.64 5.63 8.23
C VAL A 196 -6.15 5.61 7.97
N SER A 197 -6.60 6.24 6.88
CA SER A 197 -8.03 6.25 6.47
C SER A 197 -8.56 4.87 6.04
N ASN A 198 -7.64 3.94 5.76
CA ASN A 198 -7.90 2.55 5.39
C ASN A 198 -7.51 1.54 6.48
N GLY A 199 -7.24 2.01 7.70
CA GLY A 199 -7.05 1.13 8.87
C GLY A 199 -5.62 0.86 9.31
N ALA A 200 -4.62 1.55 8.74
CA ALA A 200 -3.29 1.55 9.32
C ALA A 200 -3.30 2.19 10.71
N SER A 201 -2.75 1.48 11.69
CA SER A 201 -2.74 1.88 13.09
C SER A 201 -1.51 2.69 13.45
N ILE A 202 -1.70 3.80 14.16
CA ILE A 202 -0.59 4.60 14.70
C ILE A 202 0.06 3.97 15.95
N ASN A 203 -0.50 2.87 16.46
CA ASN A 203 -0.13 2.27 17.74
C ASN A 203 0.68 0.98 17.63
N ILE A 204 0.94 0.53 16.40
CA ILE A 204 1.75 -0.66 16.18
C ILE A 204 3.21 -0.25 16.34
N PRO A 205 3.98 -0.99 17.15
CA PRO A 205 5.41 -0.76 17.30
C PRO A 205 6.19 -1.27 16.09
N ASP A 206 7.28 -0.60 15.75
CA ASP A 206 8.37 -1.15 14.94
C ASP A 206 9.23 -2.14 15.75
N GLU A 207 10.32 -2.62 15.16
CA GLU A 207 11.30 -3.52 15.81
C GLU A 207 11.93 -2.93 17.08
N ASN A 208 11.96 -1.60 17.21
CA ASN A 208 12.51 -0.88 18.35
C ASN A 208 11.46 -0.62 19.44
N GLY A 209 10.22 -1.07 19.25
CA GLY A 209 9.12 -0.79 20.17
C GLY A 209 8.53 0.62 20.05
N ILE A 210 8.92 1.38 19.02
CA ILE A 210 8.50 2.76 18.79
C ILE A 210 7.22 2.73 17.95
N THR A 211 6.20 3.49 18.36
CA THR A 211 4.98 3.65 17.55
C THR A 211 5.03 4.93 16.73
N VAL A 212 4.32 4.96 15.60
CA VAL A 212 4.12 6.20 14.81
C VAL A 212 3.60 7.36 15.67
N SER A 213 2.77 7.06 16.67
CA SER A 213 2.24 8.07 17.59
C SER A 213 3.31 8.70 18.49
N ASP A 214 4.43 8.01 18.74
CA ASP A 214 5.58 8.49 19.50
C ASP A 214 6.59 9.25 18.62
N MET A 215 6.73 8.88 17.34
CA MET A 215 7.64 9.56 16.40
C MET A 215 7.19 10.97 16.00
N LEU A 216 5.88 11.22 16.02
CA LEU A 216 5.31 12.43 15.40
C LEU A 216 5.08 13.57 16.39
N PRO A 217 5.43 14.81 16.01
CA PRO A 217 5.00 15.98 16.76
C PRO A 217 3.48 16.14 16.69
N ARG A 218 2.90 16.76 17.72
CA ARG A 218 1.44 16.93 17.87
C ARG A 218 0.73 17.43 16.60
N LYS A 219 1.32 18.39 15.87
CA LYS A 219 0.72 18.96 14.64
C LYS A 219 0.57 17.93 13.52
N LYS A 220 1.59 17.09 13.27
CA LYS A 220 1.52 16.02 12.25
C LYS A 220 0.57 14.91 12.69
N LEU A 221 0.58 14.57 13.97
CA LEU A 221 -0.32 13.57 14.53
C LEU A 221 -1.80 13.97 14.42
N VAL A 222 -2.13 15.26 14.59
CA VAL A 222 -3.50 15.76 14.34
C VAL A 222 -3.95 15.45 12.92
N ARG A 223 -3.10 15.65 11.92
CA ARG A 223 -3.45 15.41 10.51
C ARG A 223 -3.78 13.95 10.24
N LEU A 224 -2.99 13.02 10.79
CA LEU A 224 -3.31 11.58 10.71
C LEU A 224 -4.62 11.25 11.43
N ILE A 225 -4.84 11.78 12.64
CA ILE A 225 -6.09 11.55 13.39
C ILE A 225 -7.29 12.12 12.64
N CYS A 226 -7.14 13.24 11.93
CA CYS A 226 -8.17 13.80 11.06
C CYS A 226 -8.52 12.86 9.89
N ALA A 227 -7.63 11.97 9.46
CA ALA A 227 -7.89 10.96 8.43
C ALA A 227 -8.51 9.65 8.98
N MET A 228 -8.41 9.38 10.30
CA MET A 228 -8.92 8.15 10.92
C MET A 228 -10.45 8.02 10.85
N LYS A 229 -10.95 6.84 10.48
CA LYS A 229 -12.35 6.47 10.76
C LYS A 229 -12.43 5.83 12.15
N GLN A 230 -13.57 6.01 12.83
CA GLN A 230 -13.76 5.46 14.18
C GLN A 230 -13.69 3.93 14.15
N GLY A 231 -13.07 3.34 15.18
CA GLY A 231 -13.01 1.88 15.36
C GLY A 231 -12.00 1.14 14.47
N GLN A 232 -11.25 1.83 13.60
CA GLN A 232 -10.26 1.18 12.72
C GLN A 232 -8.88 0.97 13.35
N GLN A 233 -8.61 1.62 14.49
CA GLN A 233 -7.28 1.58 15.10
C GLN A 233 -7.13 0.32 15.97
N THR A 234 -5.99 -0.36 15.83
CA THR A 234 -5.65 -1.50 16.69
C THR A 234 -5.27 -1.03 18.09
N LEU A 235 -5.64 -1.83 19.09
CA LEU A 235 -5.27 -1.57 20.49
C LEU A 235 -3.77 -1.69 20.65
N ASN A 236 -3.16 -0.76 21.40
CA ASN A 236 -1.73 -0.83 21.70
C ASN A 236 -1.45 -2.01 22.66
N PRO A 237 -0.64 -3.01 22.26
CA PRO A 237 -0.38 -4.19 23.07
C PRO A 237 0.71 -3.97 24.13
N LEU A 238 1.61 -2.99 23.94
CA LEU A 238 2.88 -2.93 24.67
C LEU A 238 2.85 -2.12 25.97
N ASN A 239 1.90 -1.19 26.17
CA ASN A 239 2.02 -0.27 27.29
C ASN A 239 0.71 0.15 27.96
N ARG A 240 0.18 -0.74 28.81
CA ARG A 240 -0.96 -0.46 29.72
C ARG A 240 -0.56 0.15 31.06
N ASN A 241 0.74 0.39 31.27
CA ASN A 241 1.30 0.78 32.56
C ASN A 241 1.60 2.27 32.67
N GLN A 242 1.49 3.06 31.60
CA GLN A 242 1.58 4.53 31.67
C GLN A 242 0.66 5.19 30.63
N CYS A 243 0.27 6.45 30.88
CA CYS A 243 -0.54 7.20 29.93
C CYS A 243 0.28 7.57 28.68
N GLN A 244 -0.23 7.32 27.48
CA GLN A 244 0.49 7.62 26.24
C GLN A 244 0.54 9.11 25.87
N LEU A 245 -0.12 9.98 26.65
CA LEU A 245 -0.06 11.43 26.47
C LEU A 245 0.90 12.08 27.46
N CYS A 246 0.67 11.91 28.77
CA CYS A 246 1.52 12.54 29.80
C CYS A 246 2.66 11.65 30.30
N LYS A 247 2.74 10.38 29.87
CA LYS A 247 3.73 9.39 30.29
C LYS A 247 3.74 9.08 31.80
N HIS A 248 2.73 9.52 32.56
CA HIS A 248 2.59 9.18 33.98
C HIS A 248 2.25 7.69 34.15
N PRO A 249 2.91 6.96 35.07
CA PRO A 249 2.64 5.57 35.33
C PRO A 249 1.25 5.35 35.94
N LYS A 250 0.71 4.15 35.75
CA LYS A 250 -0.60 3.75 36.26
C LYS A 250 -0.49 3.48 37.77
N SER A 251 -1.16 4.30 38.58
CA SER A 251 -1.31 4.04 40.01
C SER A 251 -2.39 2.99 40.28
N MET A 252 -2.37 2.36 41.46
CA MET A 252 -3.34 1.32 41.82
C MET A 252 -4.81 1.79 41.76
N MET A 253 -5.07 3.08 41.99
CA MET A 253 -6.43 3.64 42.02
C MET A 253 -6.86 4.26 40.67
N GLU A 254 -5.99 4.36 39.66
CA GLU A 254 -6.32 4.96 38.37
C GLU A 254 -6.69 3.93 37.30
N SER A 255 -7.92 4.02 36.79
CA SER A 255 -8.34 3.26 35.61
C SER A 255 -7.92 3.99 34.32
N PHE A 256 -6.96 3.43 33.59
CA PHE A 256 -6.69 3.86 32.22
C PHE A 256 -7.73 3.29 31.26
N LYS A 257 -8.02 4.04 30.20
CA LYS A 257 -8.98 3.66 29.16
C LYS A 257 -8.39 3.92 27.79
N ASP A 258 -8.80 3.10 26.83
CA ASP A 258 -8.41 3.28 25.43
C ASP A 258 -9.23 4.42 24.82
N CYS A 259 -8.56 5.29 24.06
CA CYS A 259 -9.23 6.33 23.30
C CYS A 259 -10.11 5.72 22.21
N LEU A 260 -11.38 6.09 22.15
CA LEU A 260 -12.33 5.55 21.17
C LEU A 260 -11.95 5.81 19.70
N LEU A 261 -11.15 6.83 19.43
CA LEU A 261 -10.74 7.18 18.06
C LEU A 261 -9.36 6.63 17.72
N CYS A 262 -8.34 7.00 18.51
CA CYS A 262 -6.95 6.63 18.21
C CYS A 262 -6.45 5.38 18.96
N ALA A 263 -7.30 4.70 19.74
CA ALA A 263 -6.96 3.51 20.55
C ALA A 263 -5.78 3.66 21.54
N ARG A 264 -5.25 4.88 21.74
CA ARG A 264 -4.20 5.15 22.73
C ARG A 264 -4.72 5.07 24.16
N ILE A 265 -3.91 4.49 25.03
CA ILE A 265 -4.19 4.32 26.46
C ILE A 265 -3.97 5.66 27.18
N VAL A 266 -5.01 6.14 27.86
CA VAL A 266 -5.02 7.45 28.51
C VAL A 266 -5.54 7.42 29.94
N CYS A 267 -4.92 8.24 30.79
CA CYS A 267 -5.38 8.49 32.16
C CYS A 267 -6.62 9.40 32.17
N LYS A 268 -7.19 9.59 33.36
CA LYS A 268 -8.43 10.37 33.52
C LYS A 268 -8.26 11.84 33.15
N THR A 269 -7.12 12.45 33.42
CA THR A 269 -6.83 13.87 33.16
C THR A 269 -6.53 14.15 31.68
N CYS A 270 -5.90 13.19 30.98
CA CYS A 270 -5.59 13.29 29.56
C CYS A 270 -6.76 12.91 28.63
N SER A 271 -7.93 12.65 29.19
CA SER A 271 -9.10 12.19 28.45
C SER A 271 -10.39 12.91 28.86
N LYS A 272 -11.33 12.99 27.92
CA LYS A 272 -12.67 13.55 28.11
C LYS A 272 -13.72 12.48 27.84
N ARG A 273 -14.88 12.57 28.50
CA ARG A 273 -16.03 11.73 28.12
C ARG A 273 -16.64 12.29 26.83
N PRO A 274 -17.14 11.44 25.92
CA PRO A 274 -17.82 11.89 24.71
C PRO A 274 -18.96 12.90 24.98
N GLN A 275 -19.68 12.72 26.10
CA GLN A 275 -20.76 13.62 26.54
C GLN A 275 -20.25 15.06 26.79
N ASP A 276 -19.04 15.22 27.32
CA ASP A 276 -18.45 16.52 27.64
C ASP A 276 -17.99 17.28 26.39
N VAL A 277 -17.92 16.60 25.25
CA VAL A 277 -17.41 17.14 23.97
C VAL A 277 -18.56 17.71 23.11
N LYS A 278 -19.79 17.75 23.63
CA LYS A 278 -21.02 18.21 22.91
C LYS A 278 -21.16 17.60 21.52
N LEU A 279 -20.83 16.31 21.42
CA LEU A 279 -20.80 15.61 20.14
C LEU A 279 -22.24 15.50 19.59
N GLY A 280 -22.51 16.24 18.52
CA GLY A 280 -23.81 16.27 17.87
C GLY A 280 -24.08 14.93 17.19
N SER A 281 -24.92 14.10 17.80
CA SER A 281 -25.43 12.85 17.22
C SER A 281 -24.38 11.79 16.91
N ILE A 282 -23.55 11.41 17.88
CA ILE A 282 -22.96 10.07 17.81
C ILE A 282 -23.98 9.10 18.39
N LYS A 283 -24.91 8.66 17.54
CA LYS A 283 -25.70 7.45 17.79
C LYS A 283 -24.67 6.32 17.95
N ASP A 284 -24.71 5.63 19.08
CA ASP A 284 -23.90 4.43 19.39
C ASP A 284 -22.50 4.60 20.00
N VAL A 285 -22.19 5.70 20.72
CA VAL A 285 -21.00 5.67 21.59
C VAL A 285 -21.31 4.84 22.83
N LYS A 286 -20.54 3.76 23.05
CA LYS A 286 -20.49 3.07 24.36
C LYS A 286 -20.39 4.12 25.47
N LYS A 287 -21.40 4.19 26.35
CA LYS A 287 -21.56 5.24 27.38
C LYS A 287 -20.31 5.45 28.27
N ASP A 288 -19.44 4.46 28.37
CA ASP A 288 -18.22 4.48 29.18
C ASP A 288 -16.90 4.75 28.43
N GLY A 289 -16.98 5.01 27.12
CA GLY A 289 -15.78 5.29 26.32
C GLY A 289 -15.13 6.64 26.63
N ARG A 290 -13.86 6.80 26.28
CA ARG A 290 -13.10 8.04 26.48
C ARG A 290 -12.43 8.51 25.20
N LEU A 291 -12.28 9.83 25.04
CA LEU A 291 -11.46 10.42 23.98
C LEU A 291 -10.22 11.06 24.62
N CYS A 292 -9.03 10.77 24.10
CA CYS A 292 -7.84 11.52 24.49
C CYS A 292 -8.00 13.00 24.12
N SER A 293 -7.31 13.90 24.80
CA SER A 293 -7.44 15.35 24.60
C SER A 293 -7.27 15.76 23.12
N LEU A 294 -6.35 15.12 22.40
CA LEU A 294 -6.13 15.37 20.98
C LEU A 294 -7.31 14.94 20.11
N CYS A 295 -7.81 13.72 20.30
CA CYS A 295 -8.97 13.22 19.57
C CYS A 295 -10.23 14.01 19.91
N ALA A 296 -10.42 14.43 21.16
CA ALA A 296 -11.52 15.31 21.53
C ALA A 296 -11.47 16.63 20.73
N THR A 297 -10.29 17.24 20.59
CA THR A 297 -10.12 18.43 19.73
C THR A 297 -10.43 18.12 18.27
N VAL A 298 -9.93 17.03 17.71
CA VAL A 298 -10.21 16.66 16.31
C VAL A 298 -11.70 16.43 16.08
N THR A 299 -12.40 15.75 16.99
CA THR A 299 -13.83 15.51 16.80
C THR A 299 -14.64 16.80 16.89
N MET A 300 -14.32 17.73 17.80
CA MET A 300 -14.97 19.05 17.83
C MET A 300 -14.74 19.84 16.52
N LEU A 301 -13.54 19.78 15.95
CA LEU A 301 -13.23 20.44 14.68
C LEU A 301 -14.03 19.82 13.51
N ARG A 302 -14.14 18.49 13.47
CA ARG A 302 -14.96 17.79 12.45
C ARG A 302 -16.42 18.24 12.49
N GLU A 303 -17.00 18.35 13.68
CA GLU A 303 -18.39 18.79 13.83
C GLU A 303 -18.59 20.25 13.45
N LYS A 304 -17.66 21.13 13.84
CA LYS A 304 -17.69 22.54 13.42
C LYS A 304 -17.70 22.66 11.90
N HIS A 305 -16.77 21.99 11.22
CA HIS A 305 -16.71 21.98 9.76
C HIS A 305 -17.94 21.35 9.11
N GLN A 306 -18.52 20.30 9.71
CA GLN A 306 -19.75 19.71 9.19
C GLN A 306 -20.95 20.66 9.31
N LYS A 307 -21.06 21.42 10.41
CA LYS A 307 -22.09 22.43 10.60
C LYS A 307 -21.92 23.59 9.62
N GLU A 308 -20.70 24.10 9.45
CA GLU A 308 -20.38 25.15 8.47
C GLU A 308 -20.72 24.70 7.05
N ARG A 309 -20.33 23.48 6.67
CA ARG A 309 -20.66 22.90 5.36
C ARG A 309 -22.16 22.75 5.16
N LYS A 310 -22.90 22.28 6.17
CA LYS A 310 -24.36 22.19 6.11
C LYS A 310 -25.02 23.57 5.98
N GLY A 311 -24.57 24.55 6.76
CA GLY A 311 -25.06 25.93 6.66
C GLY A 311 -24.81 26.54 5.28
N PHE A 312 -23.62 26.31 4.72
CA PHE A 312 -23.29 26.72 3.36
C PHE A 312 -24.16 26.03 2.30
N LEU A 313 -24.37 24.70 2.40
CA LEU A 313 -25.24 23.97 1.49
C LEU A 313 -26.71 24.41 1.59
N ASN A 314 -27.21 24.68 2.79
CA ASN A 314 -28.56 25.19 2.99
C ASN A 314 -28.74 26.59 2.38
N MET A 315 -27.71 27.44 2.49
CA MET A 315 -27.68 28.76 1.85
C MET A 315 -27.71 28.64 0.32
N LEU A 316 -26.99 27.68 -0.25
CA LEU A 316 -27.02 27.41 -1.70
C LEU A 316 -28.39 26.87 -2.17
N HIS A 317 -29.08 26.10 -1.33
CA HIS A 317 -30.36 25.48 -1.69
C HIS A 317 -31.59 26.36 -1.40
N GLY A 318 -31.42 27.59 -0.92
CA GLY A 318 -32.50 28.57 -0.83
C GLY A 318 -33.63 28.23 0.15
N CYS A 319 -33.45 27.28 1.08
CA CYS A 319 -34.42 27.06 2.15
C CYS A 319 -34.29 28.17 3.20
N HIS A 320 -35.01 29.28 2.97
CA HIS A 320 -35.48 30.14 4.05
C HIS A 320 -36.65 29.40 4.72
N ASP A 321 -36.51 29.13 6.02
CA ASP A 321 -37.59 28.64 6.88
C ASP A 321 -38.80 29.60 6.89
#